data_AF-A0A0G4M2S9-F1
#
_entry.id   AF-A0A0G4M2S9-F1
#
_cell.length_a   1.000
_cell.length_b   1.000
_cell.length_c   1.000
_cell.angle_alpha   90.00
_cell.angle_beta   90.00
_cell.angle_gamma   90.00
#
_symmetry.space_group_name_H-M   'P 1'
#
loop_
_entity.id
_entity.type
_entity.pdbx_description
1 polymer ?
#
loop_
_entity_poly.entity_id
_entity_poly.type
_entity_poly.pdbx_seq_one_letter_code
_entity_poly.pdbx_strand_id
1 'polypeptide(L)'
;MSPQPLPTSPYALPIWPISSRIAVTIEEVTIHETEEAPTSSARLTGEVLKTTSNAIHSGMLDWSPRLLLAIYTVEIQASTEVLGRVYDVLTRRRGRVLSEAMKEGTPFFTIASVLPVAESFGFADEMRKRTSGAAQPQLIFAGFEILDEDPFWVPFTEDDLEDLGEFGDKENVAKRYMDAIRKKKGLLVEGRNVATDAQK
;
A
#
# COMPACT_ATOMS: atom_id res chain seq x y z
N MET A 1 21.39 29.79 -23.42
CA MET A 1 21.79 30.11 -22.04
C MET A 1 21.50 28.85 -21.23
N SER A 2 22.52 28.02 -21.01
CA SER A 2 22.38 26.75 -20.29
C SER A 2 22.13 27.01 -18.81
N PRO A 3 21.18 26.31 -18.16
CA PRO A 3 20.95 26.49 -16.73
C PRO A 3 22.13 25.89 -15.96
N GLN A 4 22.77 26.71 -15.13
CA GLN A 4 23.83 26.28 -14.22
C GLN A 4 23.22 25.46 -13.06
N PRO A 5 23.86 24.37 -12.59
CA PRO A 5 23.35 23.60 -11.46
C PRO A 5 23.54 24.38 -10.14
N LEU A 6 22.54 24.30 -9.26
CA LEU A 6 22.56 24.92 -7.93
C LEU A 6 23.55 24.22 -6.99
N PRO A 7 24.17 24.95 -6.04
CA PRO A 7 25.19 24.41 -5.15
C PRO A 7 24.60 23.44 -4.11
N THR A 8 25.20 22.24 -4.00
CA THR A 8 24.89 21.24 -2.98
C THR A 8 25.53 21.62 -1.65
N SER A 9 24.72 22.04 -0.67
CA SER A 9 25.18 22.27 0.71
C SER A 9 25.41 20.95 1.45
N PRO A 10 26.49 20.81 2.23
CA PRO A 10 26.81 19.61 3.02
C PRO A 10 25.92 19.40 4.26
N TYR A 11 24.95 20.30 4.52
CA TYR A 11 23.96 20.18 5.61
C TYR A 11 22.56 19.83 5.11
N ALA A 12 22.43 19.25 3.91
CA ALA A 12 21.20 18.61 3.48
C ALA A 12 20.91 17.40 4.39
N LEU A 13 20.17 17.64 5.47
CA LEU A 13 19.44 16.59 6.17
C LEU A 13 18.74 15.73 5.12
N PRO A 14 18.74 14.39 5.23
CA PRO A 14 18.06 13.56 4.26
C PRO A 14 16.60 13.97 4.28
N ILE A 15 16.19 14.70 3.24
CA ILE A 15 14.80 14.95 2.92
C ILE A 15 14.29 13.57 2.59
N TRP A 16 13.78 12.87 3.60
CA TRP A 16 12.89 11.75 3.40
C TRP A 16 11.91 12.17 2.30
N PRO A 17 11.72 11.37 1.24
CA PRO A 17 10.88 11.77 0.14
C PRO A 17 9.51 12.12 0.72
N ILE A 18 9.09 13.35 0.49
CA ILE A 18 7.79 13.91 0.87
C ILE A 18 6.74 13.25 -0.03
N SER A 19 6.54 11.95 0.13
CA SER A 19 5.60 11.17 -0.67
C SER A 19 4.33 10.98 0.15
N SER A 20 3.24 11.55 -0.35
CA SER A 20 1.87 11.55 0.20
C SER A 20 1.60 12.51 1.37
N ARG A 21 1.73 13.82 1.15
CA ARG A 21 0.89 14.80 1.88
C ARG A 21 -0.33 15.10 1.03
N ILE A 22 -1.52 14.73 1.52
CA ILE A 22 -2.78 15.18 0.92
C ILE A 22 -2.94 16.65 1.29
N ALA A 23 -3.05 17.52 0.29
CA ALA A 23 -3.42 18.91 0.47
C ALA A 23 -4.88 19.07 0.07
N VAL A 24 -5.70 19.61 0.97
CA VAL A 24 -7.10 19.95 0.68
C VAL A 24 -7.16 21.46 0.53
N THR A 25 -7.67 21.92 -0.60
CA THR A 25 -7.94 23.34 -0.85
C THR A 25 -9.45 23.51 -1.01
N ILE A 26 -10.00 24.50 -0.31
CA ILE A 26 -11.42 24.85 -0.42
C ILE A 26 -11.51 25.99 -1.44
N GLU A 27 -12.19 25.75 -2.55
CA GLU A 27 -12.33 26.73 -3.63
C GLU A 27 -13.50 27.69 -3.38
N GLU A 28 -14.66 27.17 -3.00
CA GLU A 28 -15.89 27.96 -2.80
C GLU A 28 -16.70 27.43 -1.61
N VAL A 29 -17.32 28.34 -0.85
CA VAL A 29 -18.25 28.03 0.23
C VAL A 29 -19.50 28.89 0.06
N THR A 30 -20.63 28.24 -0.17
CA THR A 30 -21.93 28.89 -0.32
C THR A 30 -22.82 28.53 0.86
N ILE A 31 -23.36 29.55 1.53
CA ILE A 31 -24.24 29.38 2.70
C ILE A 31 -25.64 29.84 2.29
N HIS A 32 -26.62 28.95 2.39
CA HIS A 32 -28.01 29.27 2.14
C HIS A 32 -28.70 29.55 3.47
N GLU A 33 -29.03 30.81 3.75
CA GLU A 33 -29.81 31.19 4.92
C GLU A 33 -31.27 30.76 4.73
N THR A 34 -31.80 30.00 5.68
CA THR A 34 -33.22 29.62 5.71
C THR A 34 -33.93 30.51 6.75
N GLU A 35 -35.04 31.13 6.37
CA GLU A 35 -35.75 32.15 7.18
C GLU A 35 -36.41 31.61 8.47
N GLU A 36 -36.34 30.31 8.75
CA GLU A 36 -37.02 29.69 9.90
C GLU A 36 -36.06 29.34 11.06
N ALA A 37 -36.32 30.01 12.19
CA ALA A 37 -35.76 29.83 13.54
C ALA A 37 -34.35 30.44 13.78
N PRO A 38 -34.07 30.92 15.02
CA PRO A 38 -32.74 31.39 15.38
C PRO A 38 -31.77 30.24 15.16
N THR A 39 -30.88 30.39 14.18
CA THR A 39 -29.78 29.48 13.90
C THR A 39 -29.06 29.19 15.21
N SER A 40 -29.36 28.04 15.82
CA SER A 40 -28.55 27.60 16.94
C SER A 40 -27.17 27.32 16.33
N SER A 41 -26.16 28.04 16.82
CA SER A 41 -24.78 27.93 16.34
C SER A 41 -24.31 26.47 16.28
N ALA A 42 -24.86 25.62 17.15
CA ALA A 42 -24.64 24.18 17.16
C ALA A 42 -25.16 23.44 15.91
N ARG A 43 -26.32 23.80 15.34
CA ARG A 43 -26.87 23.16 14.13
C ARG A 43 -26.02 23.48 12.90
N LEU A 44 -25.68 24.76 12.71
CA LEU A 44 -24.82 25.22 11.61
C LEU A 44 -23.44 24.54 11.66
N THR A 45 -22.85 24.41 12.85
CA THR A 45 -21.54 23.76 13.01
C THR A 45 -21.58 22.29 12.58
N GLY A 46 -22.66 21.57 12.93
CA GLY A 46 -22.82 20.16 12.55
C GLY A 46 -22.98 19.97 11.04
N GLU A 47 -23.73 20.86 10.39
CA GLU A 47 -23.93 20.84 8.94
C GLU A 47 -22.63 21.14 8.18
N VAL A 48 -21.91 22.20 8.55
CA VAL A 48 -20.62 22.54 7.94
C VAL A 48 -19.63 21.40 8.09
N LEU A 49 -19.54 20.78 9.27
CA LEU A 49 -18.62 19.66 9.50
C LEU A 49 -18.95 18.46 8.61
N LYS A 50 -20.23 18.09 8.51
CA LYS A 50 -20.69 16.97 7.68
C LYS A 50 -20.43 17.24 6.20
N THR A 51 -20.80 18.42 5.71
CA THR A 51 -20.62 18.79 4.30
C THR A 51 -19.15 18.85 3.92
N THR A 52 -18.30 19.44 4.77
CA THR A 52 -16.85 19.49 4.55
C THR A 52 -16.24 18.09 4.56
N SER A 53 -16.60 17.24 5.53
CA SER A 53 -16.12 15.85 5.59
C SER A 53 -16.52 15.05 4.35
N ASN A 54 -17.75 15.23 3.85
CA ASN A 54 -18.23 14.55 2.66
C ASN A 54 -17.52 15.05 1.39
N ALA A 55 -17.31 16.36 1.27
CA ALA A 55 -16.60 16.96 0.13
C ALA A 55 -15.15 16.46 0.05
N ILE A 56 -14.44 16.43 1.18
CA ILE A 56 -13.07 15.88 1.25
C ILE A 56 -13.05 14.41 0.86
N HIS A 57 -14.00 13.62 1.37
CA HIS A 57 -14.08 12.19 1.05
C HIS A 57 -14.36 11.96 -0.44
N SER A 58 -15.29 12.71 -1.04
CA SER A 58 -15.59 12.63 -2.47
C SER A 58 -14.37 12.98 -3.33
N GLY A 59 -13.75 14.14 -3.07
CA GLY A 59 -12.57 14.57 -3.83
C GLY A 59 -11.39 13.60 -3.70
N MET A 60 -11.25 12.93 -2.55
CA MET A 60 -10.23 11.89 -2.39
C MET A 60 -10.51 10.64 -3.22
N LEU A 61 -11.78 10.24 -3.39
CA LEU A 61 -12.16 9.12 -4.24
C LEU A 61 -11.98 9.45 -5.74
N ASP A 62 -12.26 10.70 -6.12
CA ASP A 62 -12.06 11.18 -7.50
C ASP A 62 -10.59 11.16 -7.93
N TRP A 63 -9.65 11.29 -6.98
CA TRP A 63 -8.21 11.25 -7.23
C TRP A 63 -7.62 9.83 -7.30
N SER A 64 -8.42 8.77 -7.40
CA SER A 64 -7.97 7.37 -7.51
C SER A 64 -6.97 6.95 -6.38
N PRO A 65 -7.43 6.90 -5.12
CA PRO A 65 -6.53 6.75 -3.98
C PRO A 65 -5.81 5.38 -4.00
N ARG A 66 -4.53 5.37 -3.63
CA ARG A 66 -3.68 4.17 -3.56
C ARG A 66 -3.37 3.79 -2.11
N LEU A 67 -3.15 2.50 -1.87
CA LEU A 67 -2.75 2.02 -0.55
C LEU A 67 -1.27 2.26 -0.31
N LEU A 68 -0.95 2.79 0.88
CA LEU A 68 0.41 2.94 1.35
C LEU A 68 0.76 1.76 2.27
N LEU A 69 1.61 0.84 1.81
CA LEU A 69 2.01 -0.34 2.56
C LEU A 69 3.21 -0.05 3.45
N ALA A 70 3.15 -0.54 4.68
CA ALA A 70 4.32 -0.59 5.55
C ALA A 70 5.31 -1.65 5.02
N ILE A 71 6.60 -1.32 4.99
CA ILE A 71 7.66 -2.17 4.46
C ILE A 71 8.71 -2.46 5.54
N TYR A 72 9.14 -3.72 5.62
CA TYR A 72 10.34 -4.14 6.33
C TYR A 72 11.52 -4.27 5.37
N THR A 73 12.68 -3.73 5.76
CA THR A 73 13.95 -4.21 5.23
C THR A 73 14.28 -5.50 5.96
N VAL A 74 14.63 -6.52 5.20
CA VAL A 74 14.96 -7.85 5.69
C VAL A 74 16.39 -8.18 5.30
N GLU A 75 17.23 -8.40 6.30
CA GLU A 75 18.57 -8.95 6.12
C GLU A 75 18.53 -10.45 6.45
N ILE A 76 19.01 -11.28 5.53
CA ILE A 76 19.01 -12.73 5.68
C ILE A 76 20.43 -13.24 5.51
N GLN A 77 20.91 -14.00 6.48
CA GLN A 77 22.15 -14.76 6.36
C GLN A 77 21.81 -16.23 6.09
N ALA A 78 22.37 -16.78 5.02
CA ALA A 78 22.09 -18.15 4.57
C ALA A 78 23.33 -18.79 3.92
N SER A 79 23.43 -20.13 3.99
CA SER A 79 24.44 -20.87 3.23
C SER A 79 24.02 -21.08 1.78
N THR A 80 24.98 -21.35 0.89
CA THR A 80 24.74 -21.63 -0.54
C THR A 80 23.72 -22.73 -0.80
N GLU A 81 23.72 -23.78 0.03
CA GLU A 81 22.84 -24.94 -0.11
C GLU A 81 21.36 -24.63 0.06
N VAL A 82 21.02 -23.55 0.79
CA VAL A 82 19.64 -23.18 1.10
C VAL A 82 19.17 -21.90 0.41
N LEU A 83 20.03 -21.23 -0.37
CA LEU A 83 19.72 -19.98 -1.08
C LEU A 83 18.43 -20.07 -1.91
N GLY A 84 18.28 -21.13 -2.71
CA GLY A 84 17.07 -21.32 -3.52
C GLY A 84 15.79 -21.34 -2.69
N ARG A 85 15.82 -21.97 -1.51
CA ARG A 85 14.67 -22.02 -0.59
C ARG A 85 14.37 -20.65 0.04
N VAL A 86 15.40 -19.84 0.28
CA VAL A 86 15.23 -18.47 0.78
C VAL A 86 14.53 -17.60 -0.26
N TYR A 87 14.96 -17.69 -1.52
CA TYR A 87 14.33 -16.99 -2.64
C TYR A 87 12.87 -17.43 -2.81
N ASP A 88 12.58 -18.73 -2.75
CA ASP A 88 11.21 -19.24 -2.84
C ASP A 88 10.28 -18.64 -1.77
N VAL A 89 10.75 -18.54 -0.51
CA VAL A 89 9.95 -17.98 0.59
C VAL A 89 9.77 -16.47 0.43
N LEU A 90 10.80 -15.75 -0.03
CA LEU A 90 10.70 -14.32 -0.32
C LEU A 90 9.69 -14.04 -1.42
N THR A 91 9.79 -14.72 -2.58
CA THR A 91 8.90 -14.49 -3.72
C THR A 91 7.44 -14.81 -3.38
N ARG A 92 7.18 -15.91 -2.64
CA ARG A 92 5.81 -16.25 -2.21
C ARG A 92 5.15 -15.19 -1.34
N ARG A 93 5.94 -14.45 -0.56
CA ARG A 93 5.47 -13.36 0.31
C ARG A 93 5.67 -11.98 -0.29
N ARG A 94 5.84 -11.92 -1.63
CA ARG A 94 6.00 -10.66 -2.38
C ARG A 94 7.20 -9.82 -1.93
N GLY A 95 8.24 -10.48 -1.42
CA GLY A 95 9.51 -9.84 -1.09
C GLY A 95 10.33 -9.54 -2.35
N ARG A 96 11.03 -8.41 -2.36
CA ARG A 96 11.94 -8.00 -3.44
C ARG A 96 13.37 -7.95 -2.94
N VAL A 97 14.27 -8.61 -3.64
CA VAL A 97 15.70 -8.65 -3.30
C VAL A 97 16.35 -7.37 -3.83
N LEU A 98 17.10 -6.68 -2.98
CA LEU A 98 17.82 -5.46 -3.33
C LEU A 98 19.27 -5.76 -3.69
N SER A 99 19.93 -6.58 -2.88
CA SER A 99 21.32 -6.97 -3.10
C SER A 99 21.62 -8.31 -2.45
N GLU A 100 22.55 -9.04 -3.05
CA GLU A 100 23.13 -10.27 -2.51
C GLU A 100 24.65 -10.09 -2.47
N ALA A 101 25.26 -10.39 -1.33
CA ALA A 101 26.71 -10.33 -1.16
C ALA A 101 27.21 -11.57 -0.42
N MET A 102 28.25 -12.20 -0.96
CA MET A 102 28.97 -13.26 -0.26
C MET A 102 29.92 -12.63 0.77
N LYS A 103 29.93 -13.17 1.99
CA LYS A 103 30.90 -12.75 2.99
C LYS A 103 32.23 -13.45 2.74
N GLU A 104 33.27 -12.68 2.42
CA GLU A 104 34.60 -13.23 2.15
C GLU A 104 35.11 -14.08 3.34
N GLY A 105 35.63 -15.26 3.02
CA GLY A 105 36.16 -16.19 4.02
C GLY A 105 35.10 -17.05 4.73
N THR A 106 33.80 -16.93 4.42
CA THR A 106 32.76 -17.85 4.92
C THR A 106 31.85 -18.34 3.80
N PRO A 107 31.19 -19.51 3.94
CA PRO A 107 30.23 -20.01 2.94
C PRO A 107 28.85 -19.32 3.05
N PHE A 108 28.76 -18.17 3.72
CA PHE A 108 27.50 -17.47 3.99
C PHE A 108 27.30 -16.28 3.05
N PHE A 109 26.05 -16.15 2.61
CA PHE A 109 25.55 -15.04 1.82
C PHE A 109 24.66 -14.17 2.70
N THR A 110 24.80 -12.86 2.54
CA THR A 110 23.91 -11.86 3.11
C THR A 110 23.02 -11.33 1.99
N ILE A 111 21.72 -11.55 2.14
CA ILE A 111 20.68 -11.06 1.22
C ILE A 111 19.98 -9.89 1.89
N ALA A 112 20.04 -8.72 1.26
CA ALA A 112 19.23 -7.57 1.63
C ALA A 112 17.99 -7.54 0.75
N SER A 113 16.81 -7.47 1.36
CA SER A 113 15.53 -7.49 0.66
C SER A 113 14.52 -6.57 1.35
N VAL A 114 13.41 -6.30 0.67
CA VAL A 114 12.25 -5.60 1.23
C VAL A 114 11.05 -6.53 1.22
N LEU A 115 10.21 -6.43 2.25
CA LEU A 115 9.05 -7.29 2.46
C LEU A 115 7.86 -6.45 2.96
N PRO A 116 6.67 -6.56 2.34
CA PRO A 116 5.47 -5.93 2.87
C PRO A 116 5.11 -6.48 4.25
N VAL A 117 4.84 -5.59 5.21
CA VAL A 117 4.47 -5.96 6.59
C VAL A 117 3.20 -6.82 6.62
N ALA A 118 2.26 -6.58 5.70
CA ALA A 118 1.05 -7.38 5.57
C ALA A 118 1.34 -8.87 5.30
N GLU A 119 2.44 -9.18 4.61
CA GLU A 119 2.85 -10.54 4.23
C GLU A 119 3.95 -11.10 5.14
N SER A 120 4.45 -10.34 6.13
CA SER A 120 5.57 -10.74 6.97
C SER A 120 5.17 -11.64 8.15
N PHE A 121 3.87 -11.78 8.44
CA PHE A 121 3.42 -12.59 9.57
C PHE A 121 3.78 -14.07 9.37
N GLY A 122 4.53 -14.64 10.32
CA GLY A 122 5.06 -16.00 10.23
C GLY A 122 6.23 -16.19 9.25
N PHE A 123 6.75 -15.12 8.65
CA PHE A 123 7.87 -15.19 7.69
C PHE A 123 9.13 -15.80 8.32
N ALA A 124 9.51 -15.34 9.52
CA ALA A 124 10.72 -15.83 10.19
C ALA A 124 10.65 -17.34 10.50
N ASP A 125 9.48 -17.82 10.91
CA ASP A 125 9.29 -19.23 11.26
C ASP A 125 9.22 -20.11 10.01
N GLU A 126 8.58 -19.64 8.95
CA GLU A 126 8.59 -20.33 7.66
C GLU A 126 10.01 -20.42 7.09
N MET A 127 10.77 -19.32 7.15
CA MET A 127 12.15 -19.28 6.69
C MET A 127 13.00 -20.32 7.42
N ARG A 128 12.97 -20.31 8.76
CA ARG A 128 13.69 -21.30 9.59
C ARG A 128 13.26 -22.73 9.28
N LYS A 129 11.95 -22.98 9.12
CA LYS A 129 11.45 -24.34 8.84
C LYS A 129 11.90 -24.85 7.47
N ARG A 130 11.90 -23.99 6.44
CA ARG A 130 12.30 -24.36 5.06
C ARG A 130 13.80 -24.58 4.92
N THR A 131 14.60 -23.89 5.73
CA THR A 131 16.07 -23.98 5.72
C THR A 131 16.63 -24.87 6.84
N SER A 132 15.77 -25.55 7.62
CA SER A 132 16.17 -26.31 8.81
C SER A 132 16.99 -25.49 9.82
N GLY A 133 16.72 -24.19 9.91
CA GLY A 133 17.42 -23.23 10.77
C GLY A 133 18.69 -22.65 10.17
N ALA A 134 19.09 -23.06 8.96
CA ALA A 134 20.31 -22.58 8.30
C ALA A 134 20.19 -21.15 7.74
N ALA A 135 19.00 -20.54 7.77
CA ALA A 135 18.79 -19.14 7.45
C ALA A 135 18.05 -18.42 8.57
N GLN A 136 18.57 -17.27 8.97
CA GLN A 136 17.98 -16.43 10.01
C GLN A 136 17.68 -15.03 9.43
N PRO A 137 16.40 -14.66 9.27
CA PRO A 137 16.03 -13.31 8.86
C PRO A 137 16.01 -12.34 10.04
N GLN A 138 16.42 -11.10 9.78
CA GLN A 138 16.25 -9.94 10.66
C GLN A 138 15.35 -8.92 9.94
N LEU A 139 14.23 -8.55 10.56
CA LEU A 139 13.28 -7.60 10.00
C LEU A 139 13.40 -6.25 10.72
N ILE A 140 13.57 -5.18 9.95
CA ILE A 140 13.69 -3.81 10.45
C ILE A 140 12.69 -2.93 9.69
N PHE A 141 11.91 -2.13 10.41
CA PHE A 141 10.97 -1.21 9.77
C PHE A 141 11.71 -0.16 8.94
N ALA A 142 11.37 -0.11 7.65
CA ALA A 142 12.02 0.76 6.68
C ALA A 142 11.19 1.99 6.33
N GLY A 143 9.88 1.93 6.51
CA GLY A 143 8.96 3.01 6.16
C GLY A 143 7.75 2.49 5.40
N PHE A 144 7.27 3.32 4.47
CA PHE A 144 6.05 3.08 3.73
C PHE A 144 6.29 3.26 2.22
N GLU A 145 5.64 2.43 1.42
CA GLU A 145 5.72 2.44 -0.05
C GLU A 145 4.31 2.39 -0.65
N ILE A 146 4.12 3.09 -1.77
CA ILE A 146 2.84 3.08 -2.48
C ILE A 146 2.70 1.74 -3.19
N LEU A 147 1.58 1.05 -2.96
CA LEU A 147 1.19 -0.10 -3.77
C LEU A 147 0.63 0.41 -5.10
N ASP A 148 1.30 0.04 -6.19
CA ASP A 148 0.90 0.40 -7.56
C ASP A 148 -0.23 -0.50 -8.07
N GLU A 149 -1.32 -0.56 -7.30
CA GLU A 149 -2.53 -1.29 -7.64
C GLU A 149 -3.72 -0.53 -7.06
N ASP A 150 -4.75 -0.38 -7.88
CA ASP A 150 -5.97 0.33 -7.50
C ASP A 150 -6.91 -0.60 -6.73
N PRO A 151 -7.26 -0.31 -5.46
CA PRO A 151 -8.19 -1.14 -4.70
C PRO A 151 -9.64 -1.13 -5.24
N PHE A 152 -10.00 -0.15 -6.08
CA PHE A 152 -11.33 0.02 -6.66
C PHE A 152 -11.41 -0.36 -8.14
N TRP A 153 -10.32 -0.85 -8.74
CA TRP A 153 -10.35 -1.21 -10.16
C TRP A 153 -11.28 -2.41 -10.43
N VAL A 154 -12.09 -2.24 -11.46
CA VAL A 154 -13.03 -3.22 -11.99
C VAL A 154 -12.74 -3.36 -13.49
N PRO A 155 -12.62 -4.59 -14.03
CA PRO A 155 -12.40 -4.79 -15.46
C PRO A 155 -13.60 -4.24 -16.24
N PHE A 156 -13.32 -3.44 -17.27
CA PHE A 156 -14.36 -2.78 -18.08
C PHE A 156 -14.27 -3.13 -19.57
N THR A 157 -13.15 -3.67 -20.04
CA THR A 157 -12.99 -4.16 -21.43
C THR A 157 -12.89 -5.68 -21.51
N GLU A 158 -13.11 -6.21 -22.72
CA GLU A 158 -12.92 -7.62 -23.04
C GLU A 158 -11.44 -8.03 -22.86
N ASP A 159 -10.51 -7.17 -23.27
CA ASP A 159 -9.06 -7.35 -23.07
C ASP A 159 -8.69 -7.40 -21.57
N ASP A 160 -9.28 -6.53 -20.72
CA ASP A 160 -9.05 -6.54 -19.26
C ASP A 160 -9.61 -7.80 -18.59
N LEU A 161 -10.66 -8.39 -19.17
CA LEU A 161 -11.28 -9.62 -18.70
C LEU A 161 -10.43 -10.83 -19.11
N GLU A 162 -9.85 -10.81 -20.31
CA GLU A 162 -8.89 -11.82 -20.78
C GLU A 162 -7.62 -11.83 -19.91
N ASP A 163 -7.12 -10.66 -19.48
CA ASP A 163 -5.97 -10.51 -18.56
C ASP A 163 -6.23 -11.06 -17.15
N LEU A 164 -7.50 -11.16 -16.74
CA LEU A 164 -7.93 -11.84 -15.51
C LEU A 164 -7.94 -13.37 -15.65
N GLY A 165 -7.84 -13.88 -16.88
CA GLY A 165 -7.96 -15.29 -17.26
C GLY A 165 -9.42 -15.78 -17.28
N GLU A 166 -9.69 -16.87 -18.00
CA GLU A 166 -11.04 -17.48 -18.12
C GLU A 166 -11.72 -17.80 -16.77
N PHE A 167 -10.95 -17.89 -15.67
CA PHE A 167 -11.43 -18.21 -14.33
C PHE A 167 -11.30 -17.07 -13.29
N GLY A 168 -10.81 -15.88 -13.67
CA GLY A 168 -10.69 -14.73 -12.76
C GLY A 168 -9.69 -14.93 -11.61
N ASP A 169 -8.58 -15.61 -11.88
CA ASP A 169 -7.61 -16.06 -10.84
C ASP A 169 -6.66 -14.96 -10.35
N LYS A 170 -6.62 -13.79 -11.02
CA LYS A 170 -5.76 -12.68 -10.59
C LYS A 170 -6.49 -11.83 -9.55
N GLU A 171 -6.41 -12.26 -8.29
CA GLU A 171 -6.95 -11.52 -7.15
C GLU A 171 -6.25 -10.15 -7.01
N ASN A 172 -7.04 -9.06 -7.05
CA ASN A 172 -6.55 -7.72 -6.76
C ASN A 172 -6.08 -7.63 -5.30
N VAL A 173 -4.79 -7.45 -5.09
CA VAL A 173 -4.16 -7.52 -3.77
C VAL A 173 -4.52 -6.29 -2.94
N ALA A 174 -4.54 -5.12 -3.57
CA ALA A 174 -4.98 -3.88 -2.96
C ALA A 174 -6.41 -4.01 -2.41
N LYS A 175 -7.33 -4.55 -3.21
CA LYS A 175 -8.72 -4.79 -2.80
C LYS A 175 -8.80 -5.76 -1.63
N ARG A 176 -8.05 -6.87 -1.68
CA ARG A 176 -7.97 -7.84 -0.58
C ARG A 176 -7.52 -7.19 0.74
N TYR A 177 -6.48 -6.37 0.71
CA TYR A 177 -6.00 -5.67 1.91
C TYR A 177 -7.02 -4.66 2.42
N MET A 178 -7.65 -3.89 1.53
CA MET A 178 -8.69 -2.93 1.87
C MET A 178 -9.88 -3.63 2.55
N ASP A 179 -10.40 -4.70 1.95
CA ASP A 179 -11.57 -5.43 2.43
C ASP A 179 -11.31 -6.11 3.78
N ALA A 180 -10.11 -6.68 3.96
CA ALA A 180 -9.69 -7.24 5.24
C ALA A 180 -9.70 -6.20 6.37
N ILE A 181 -9.24 -4.97 6.10
CA ILE A 181 -9.24 -3.87 7.06
C ILE A 181 -10.67 -3.35 7.29
N ARG A 182 -11.46 -3.16 6.24
CA ARG A 182 -12.86 -2.73 6.32
C ARG A 182 -13.68 -3.70 7.17
N LYS A 183 -13.55 -5.00 6.93
CA LYS A 183 -14.21 -6.04 7.73
C LYS A 183 -13.83 -5.97 9.21
N LYS A 184 -12.54 -5.80 9.52
CA LYS A 184 -12.06 -5.63 10.91
C LYS A 184 -12.61 -4.36 11.58
N LYS A 185 -12.83 -3.29 10.81
CA LYS A 185 -13.42 -2.03 11.27
C LYS A 185 -14.96 -2.06 11.32
N GLY A 186 -15.60 -3.15 10.90
CA GLY A 186 -17.06 -3.24 10.82
C GLY A 186 -17.68 -2.38 9.71
N LEU A 187 -16.88 -2.01 8.70
CA LEU A 187 -17.34 -1.25 7.53
C LEU A 187 -17.95 -2.21 6.49
N LEU A 188 -18.85 -1.68 5.66
CA LEU A 188 -19.41 -2.42 4.55
C LEU A 188 -18.29 -2.83 3.58
N VAL A 189 -18.25 -4.12 3.27
CA VAL A 189 -17.42 -4.70 2.21
C VAL A 189 -18.38 -5.14 1.13
N GLU A 190 -18.25 -4.57 -0.08
CA GLU A 190 -19.03 -5.02 -1.21
C GLU A 190 -18.65 -6.46 -1.55
N GLY A 191 -19.62 -7.35 -1.57
CA GLY A 191 -19.40 -8.75 -1.91
C GLY A 191 -19.03 -8.91 -3.38
N ARG A 192 -18.27 -9.98 -3.69
CA ARG A 192 -17.84 -10.40 -5.04
C ARG A 192 -19.00 -10.77 -5.99
N ASN A 193 -20.26 -10.53 -5.62
CA ASN A 193 -21.45 -10.92 -6.37
C ASN A 193 -22.21 -9.69 -6.92
N VAL A 194 -21.51 -8.78 -7.60
CA VAL A 194 -22.14 -7.79 -8.50
C VAL A 194 -21.85 -8.19 -9.94
N ALA A 195 -22.25 -9.41 -10.28
CA ALA A 195 -22.76 -9.77 -11.60
C ALA A 195 -24.12 -10.37 -11.24
N THR A 196 -25.26 -9.74 -11.48
CA THR A 196 -25.80 -9.41 -12.79
C THR A 196 -27.07 -8.58 -12.52
N ASP A 197 -27.03 -7.26 -12.65
CA ASP A 197 -28.26 -6.52 -13.00
C ASP A 197 -28.11 -6.16 -14.48
N ALA A 198 -28.24 -7.21 -15.30
CA ALA A 198 -28.49 -7.07 -16.71
C ALA A 198 -29.85 -6.37 -16.86
N GLN A 199 -29.85 -5.36 -17.73
CA GLN A 199 -31.02 -4.64 -18.21
C GLN A 199 -32.23 -5.56 -18.42
N LYS A 200 -33.39 -5.11 -17.95
CA LYS A 200 -34.70 -5.56 -18.43
C LYS A 200 -35.29 -4.51 -19.35
#